data_AF-A0A956BQL7-F1
#
_entry.id   AF-A0A956BQL7-F1
#
_cell.length_a   1.000
_cell.length_b   1.000
_cell.length_c   1.000
_cell.angle_alpha   90.00
_cell.angle_beta   90.00
_cell.angle_gamma   90.00
#
_symmetry.space_group_name_H-M   'P 1'
#
loop_
_entity.id
_entity.type
_entity.pdbx_description
1 polymer ?
#
loop_
_entity_poly.entity_id
_entity_poly.type
_entity_poly.pdbx_seq_one_letter_code
_entity_poly.pdbx_strand_id
1 'polypeptide(L)' 'LELKAIKTLERVHHAQLLSYLRLSGLHVGLLINFHVPVLREGLRRIVR' A
#
# COMPACT_ATOMS: atom_id res chain seq x y z
N LEU A 1 -2.14 6.65 -1.91
CA LEU A 1 -1.37 6.29 -0.70
C LEU A 1 -2.27 5.44 0.17
N GLU A 2 -1.76 4.36 0.74
CA GLU A 2 -2.47 3.47 1.67
C GLU A 2 -1.56 3.15 2.86
N LEU A 3 -2.06 3.34 4.09
CA LEU A 3 -1.27 3.17 5.32
C LEU A 3 -1.88 2.07 6.20
N LYS A 4 -1.02 1.26 6.83
CA LYS A 4 -1.41 0.23 7.79
C LYS A 4 -0.43 0.19 8.98
N ALA A 5 -0.87 -0.39 10.08
CA ALA A 5 -0.05 -0.73 11.24
C ALA A 5 -0.50 -2.10 11.77
N ILE A 6 -0.36 -3.13 10.94
CA ILE A 6 -0.87 -4.49 11.21
C ILE A 6 0.23 -5.53 11.02
N LYS A 7 0.11 -6.68 11.69
CA LYS A 7 1.12 -7.73 11.67
C LYS A 7 1.55 -8.18 10.26
N THR A 8 0.58 -8.35 9.36
CA THR A 8 0.83 -8.80 7.98
C THR A 8 -0.06 -8.06 7.00
N LEU A 9 0.50 -7.67 5.84
CA LEU A 9 -0.28 -7.16 4.72
C LEU A 9 -0.88 -8.31 3.91
N GLU A 10 -2.21 -8.34 3.85
CA GLU A 10 -2.98 -9.23 2.98
C GLU A 10 -3.28 -8.64 1.60
N ARG A 11 -3.69 -9.50 0.65
CA ARG A 11 -4.04 -9.10 -0.73
C ARG A 11 -5.12 -8.00 -0.82
N VAL A 12 -6.03 -7.95 0.16
CA VAL A 12 -7.09 -6.92 0.22
C VAL A 12 -6.53 -5.49 0.27
N HIS A 13 -5.40 -5.27 0.95
CA HIS A 13 -4.78 -3.95 1.07
C HIS A 13 -4.18 -3.46 -0.27
N HIS A 14 -3.67 -4.40 -1.08
CA HIS A 14 -3.23 -4.11 -2.43
C HIS A 14 -4.43 -3.78 -3.33
N ALA A 15 -5.50 -4.56 -3.26
CA ALA A 15 -6.73 -4.32 -4.02
C ALA A 15 -7.36 -2.96 -3.67
N GLN A 16 -7.36 -2.58 -2.39
CA GLN A 16 -7.83 -1.27 -1.94
C GLN A 16 -7.06 -0.12 -2.61
N LEU A 17 -5.71 -0.17 -2.60
CA LEU A 17 -4.93 0.87 -3.25
C LEU A 17 -5.13 0.91 -4.77
N LEU A 18 -5.26 -0.24 -5.43
CA LEU A 18 -5.57 -0.29 -6.86
C LEU A 18 -6.91 0.38 -7.19
N SER A 19 -7.93 0.19 -6.35
CA SER A 19 -9.22 0.87 -6.50
C SER A 19 -9.05 2.39 -6.42
N TYR A 20 -8.26 2.90 -5.47
CA TYR A 20 -7.97 4.33 -5.39
C TYR A 20 -7.18 4.86 -6.59
N LEU A 21 -6.21 4.10 -7.10
CA LEU A 21 -5.47 4.48 -8.32
C LEU A 21 -6.39 4.55 -9.55
N ARG A 22 -7.33 3.59 -9.70
CA ARG A 22 -8.34 3.61 -10.76
C ARG A 22 -9.25 4.85 -10.66
N LEU A 23 -9.78 5.13 -9.47
CA LEU A 23 -10.71 6.24 -9.24
C LEU A 23 -10.03 7.62 -9.38
N SER A 24 -8.76 7.73 -9.01
CA SER A 24 -8.01 9.00 -9.08
C SER A 24 -7.31 9.23 -10.43
N GLY A 25 -7.32 8.25 -11.35
CA GLY A 25 -6.56 8.33 -12.60
C GLY A 25 -5.04 8.29 -12.43
N LEU A 26 -4.54 8.01 -11.22
CA LEU A 26 -3.11 7.92 -10.93
C LEU A 26 -2.56 6.53 -11.27
N HIS A 27 -1.28 6.49 -11.65
CA HIS A 27 -0.61 5.24 -12.04
C HIS A 27 0.27 4.65 -10.94
N VAL A 28 0.68 5.46 -9.95
CA VAL A 28 1.62 5.05 -8.90
C VAL A 28 1.02 5.29 -7.53
N GLY A 29 1.10 4.28 -6.66
CA GLY A 29 0.70 4.36 -5.27
C GLY A 29 1.76 3.79 -4.34
N LEU A 30 1.73 4.24 -3.08
CA LEU A 30 2.51 3.66 -1.99
C LEU A 30 1.55 2.95 -1.03
N LEU A 31 1.88 1.71 -0.71
CA LEU A 31 1.29 0.92 0.37
C LEU A 31 2.35 0.76 1.47
N ILE A 32 2.10 1.32 2.65
CA ILE A 32 3.09 1.38 3.73
C ILE A 32 2.51 0.68 4.98
N ASN A 33 3.21 -0.32 5.50
CA ASN A 33 2.93 -0.93 6.79
C ASN A 33 3.94 -0.46 7.84
N PHE A 34 3.48 0.23 8.88
CA PHE A 34 4.31 0.72 9.98
C PHE A 34 4.59 -0.32 11.07
N HIS A 35 4.00 -1.53 10.98
CA HIS A 35 4.30 -2.63 11.91
C HIS A 35 5.61 -3.34 11.52
N VAL A 36 6.70 -2.58 11.38
CA VAL A 36 8.06 -3.07 11.12
C VAL A 36 9.08 -2.16 11.82
N PRO A 37 10.23 -2.68 12.28
CA PRO A 37 11.27 -1.85 12.88
C PRO A 37 11.93 -0.87 11.90
N VAL A 38 12.02 -1.25 10.61
CA VAL A 38 12.62 -0.44 9.55
C VAL A 38 11.58 -0.13 8.49
N LEU A 39 11.23 1.16 8.31
CA LEU A 39 10.14 1.59 7.42
C LEU A 39 10.28 1.08 5.98
N ARG A 40 11.52 0.96 5.48
CA ARG A 40 11.80 0.46 4.13
C ARG A 40 11.28 -0.97 3.90
N GLU A 41 11.20 -1.80 4.94
CA GLU A 41 10.69 -3.17 4.87
C GLU A 41 9.16 -3.22 4.76
N GLY A 42 8.48 -2.19 5.27
CA GLY A 42 7.03 -2.05 5.23
C GLY A 42 6.51 -1.33 3.99
N LEU A 43 7.40 -0.78 3.16
CA LEU A 43 7.04 0.04 2.00
C LEU A 43 6.93 -0.79 0.72
N ARG A 44 5.80 -0.66 0.03
CA ARG A 44 5.55 -1.24 -1.30
C ARG A 44 5.10 -0.17 -2.27
N ARG A 45 5.81 -0.05 -3.40
CA ARG A 45 5.37 0.74 -4.56
C ARG A 45 4.48 -0.12 -5.44
N ILE A 46 3.30 0.39 -5.77
CA ILE A 46 2.32 -0.28 -6.64
C ILE A 46 2.15 0.56 -7.89
N VAL A 47 2.12 -0.11 -9.04
CA VAL A 47 1.89 0.49 -10.37
C VAL A 47 0.62 -0.15 -10.95
N ARG A 48 -0.32 0.69 -11.40
CA ARG A 48 -1.58 0.26 -12.03
C ARG A 48 -1.37 -0.11 -13.49
#